data_AF-A0A927VM02-F1
#
_entry.id   AF-A0A927VM02-F1
#
_cell.length_a   1.000
_cell.length_b   1.000
_cell.length_c   1.000
_cell.angle_alpha   90.00
_cell.angle_beta   90.00
_cell.angle_gamma   90.00
#
_symmetry.space_group_name_H-M   'P 1'
#
loop_
_entity.id
_entity.type
_entity.pdbx_description
1 polymer ?
#
loop_
_entity_poly.entity_id
_entity_poly.type
_entity_poly.pdbx_seq_one_letter_code
_entity_poly.pdbx_strand_id
1 'polypeptide(L)'
;MPRNQYQRMIFALITVVITVHCFVFYSLYVVNGNALIEMNGTGRVLDALNAQGGVYMFAHYLPIWGVILIEFAFAYTLEIFLGSPASYHLARRVFDPRNTNPVLFETAIISATVCIMCPAMSLLATFFYYPYYDGFHVVTLLANWGRLVCFNFPFAYFTQLFFIQPCVRRIFKTLFRKDIAARKGW
;
A
#
# COMPACT_ATOMS: atom_id res chain seq x y z
N MET A 1 19.48 -6.04 5.73
CA MET A 1 19.17 -4.77 5.05
C MET A 1 19.77 -4.73 3.65
N PRO A 2 19.04 -4.20 2.65
CA PRO A 2 19.57 -3.96 1.31
C PRO A 2 20.73 -2.94 1.34
N ARG A 3 21.91 -3.31 0.83
CA ARG A 3 23.09 -2.42 0.79
C ARG A 3 23.07 -1.53 -0.46
N ASN A 4 22.65 -2.09 -1.60
CA ASN A 4 22.71 -1.42 -2.90
C ASN A 4 21.37 -0.79 -3.28
N GLN A 5 21.42 0.23 -4.13
CA GLN A 5 20.21 0.86 -4.69
C GLN A 5 19.30 -0.17 -5.39
N TYR A 6 19.90 -1.11 -6.13
CA TYR A 6 19.17 -2.22 -6.75
C TYR A 6 18.43 -3.12 -5.74
N GLN A 7 19.09 -3.45 -4.63
CA GLN A 7 18.46 -4.25 -3.56
C GLN A 7 17.33 -3.48 -2.86
N ARG A 8 17.47 -2.15 -2.71
CA ARG A 8 16.40 -1.29 -2.19
C ARG A 8 15.21 -1.24 -3.14
N MET A 9 15.44 -1.12 -4.44
CA MET A 9 14.39 -1.14 -5.45
C MET A 9 13.63 -2.48 -5.48
N ILE A 10 14.34 -3.61 -5.41
CA ILE A 10 13.70 -4.93 -5.34
C ILE A 10 12.90 -5.08 -4.05
N PHE A 11 13.44 -4.65 -2.91
CA PHE A 11 12.73 -4.73 -1.64
C PHE A 11 11.45 -3.90 -1.66
N ALA A 12 11.51 -2.67 -2.18
CA ALA A 12 10.36 -1.81 -2.38
C ALA A 12 9.35 -2.44 -3.35
N LEU A 13 9.80 -2.98 -4.49
CA LEU A 13 8.95 -3.63 -5.47
C LEU A 13 8.18 -4.81 -4.88
N ILE A 14 8.86 -5.72 -4.17
CA ILE A 14 8.21 -6.87 -3.52
C ILE A 14 7.19 -6.38 -2.49
N THR A 15 7.55 -5.36 -1.70
CA THR A 15 6.65 -4.78 -0.70
C THR A 15 5.40 -4.21 -1.36
N VAL A 16 5.55 -3.40 -2.41
CA VAL A 16 4.44 -2.76 -3.13
C VAL A 16 3.55 -3.78 -3.82
N VAL A 17 4.12 -4.83 -4.43
CA VAL A 17 3.33 -5.91 -5.02
C VAL A 17 2.44 -6.55 -3.96
N ILE A 18 2.99 -6.91 -2.79
CA ILE A 18 2.22 -7.55 -1.73
C ILE A 18 1.17 -6.59 -1.14
N THR A 19 1.56 -5.36 -0.81
CA THR A 19 0.65 -4.38 -0.19
C THR A 19 -0.54 -4.06 -1.09
N VAL A 20 -0.31 -3.79 -2.39
CA VAL A 20 -1.37 -3.42 -3.34
C VAL A 20 -2.35 -4.57 -3.51
N HIS A 21 -1.89 -5.80 -3.68
CA HIS A 21 -2.80 -6.95 -3.78
C HIS A 21 -3.62 -7.10 -2.50
N CYS A 22 -3.00 -7.07 -1.32
CA CYS A 22 -3.71 -7.14 -0.06
C CYS A 22 -4.74 -6.00 0.10
N PHE A 23 -4.40 -4.79 -0.31
CA PHE A 23 -5.30 -3.63 -0.21
C PHE A 23 -6.48 -3.70 -1.17
N VAL A 24 -6.27 -4.14 -2.41
CA VAL A 24 -7.35 -4.35 -3.37
C VAL A 24 -8.31 -5.43 -2.84
N PHE A 25 -7.77 -6.55 -2.35
CA PHE A 25 -8.61 -7.59 -1.74
C PHE A 25 -9.39 -7.08 -0.53
N TYR A 26 -8.74 -6.36 0.38
CA TYR A 26 -9.38 -5.75 1.54
C TYR A 26 -10.50 -4.77 1.12
N SER A 27 -10.21 -3.89 0.18
CA SER A 27 -11.17 -2.90 -0.32
C SER A 27 -12.39 -3.57 -0.98
N LEU A 28 -12.17 -4.59 -1.82
CA LEU A 28 -13.25 -5.27 -2.53
C LEU A 28 -14.09 -6.18 -1.62
N TYR A 29 -13.46 -6.96 -0.76
CA TYR A 29 -14.17 -7.96 0.05
C TYR A 29 -14.66 -7.41 1.39
N VAL A 30 -13.88 -6.57 2.06
CA VAL A 30 -14.18 -6.14 3.43
C VAL A 30 -14.89 -4.80 3.43
N VAL A 31 -14.41 -3.83 2.66
CA VAL A 31 -14.99 -2.47 2.65
C VAL A 31 -16.23 -2.42 1.76
N ASN A 32 -16.10 -2.86 0.51
CA ASN A 32 -17.17 -2.77 -0.49
C ASN A 32 -17.94 -4.07 -0.69
N GLY A 33 -17.54 -5.17 -0.06
CA GLY A 33 -18.08 -6.50 -0.37
C GLY A 33 -19.60 -6.61 -0.13
N ASN A 34 -20.06 -6.10 1.02
CA ASN A 34 -21.49 -6.11 1.36
C ASN A 34 -22.31 -5.23 0.39
N ALA A 35 -21.80 -4.02 0.07
CA ALA A 35 -22.47 -3.13 -0.87
C ALA A 35 -22.54 -3.72 -2.28
N LEU A 36 -21.48 -4.37 -2.75
CA LEU A 36 -21.43 -5.03 -4.06
C LEU A 36 -22.40 -6.21 -4.16
N ILE A 37 -22.51 -7.00 -3.09
CA ILE A 37 -23.45 -8.12 -2.98
C ILE A 37 -24.90 -7.62 -3.00
N GLU A 38 -25.20 -6.58 -2.23
CA GLU A 38 -26.55 -6.02 -2.10
C GLU A 38 -27.01 -5.32 -3.39
N MET A 39 -26.14 -4.53 -4.02
CA MET A 39 -26.46 -3.83 -5.26
C MET A 39 -26.70 -4.75 -6.46
N ASN A 40 -26.12 -5.95 -6.46
CA ASN A 40 -26.24 -6.92 -7.57
C ASN A 40 -27.07 -8.15 -7.23
N GLY A 41 -27.53 -8.31 -5.99
CA GLY A 41 -28.33 -9.46 -5.55
C GLY A 41 -27.59 -10.81 -5.62
N THR A 42 -26.25 -10.84 -5.56
CA THR A 42 -25.44 -12.06 -5.73
C THR A 42 -24.83 -12.54 -4.42
N GLY A 43 -24.65 -13.85 -4.22
CA GLY A 43 -24.03 -14.40 -2.99
C GLY A 43 -22.50 -14.22 -2.86
N ARG A 44 -21.79 -13.73 -3.89
CA ARG A 44 -20.32 -13.60 -3.90
C ARG A 44 -19.89 -12.28 -4.53
N VAL A 45 -18.86 -11.66 -3.95
CA VAL A 45 -18.26 -10.39 -4.44
C VAL A 45 -17.75 -10.50 -5.88
N LEU A 46 -17.19 -11.66 -6.27
CA LEU A 46 -16.71 -11.90 -7.64
C LEU A 46 -17.84 -11.90 -8.67
N ASP A 47 -18.99 -12.47 -8.32
CA ASP A 47 -20.14 -12.55 -9.22
C ASP A 47 -20.80 -11.17 -9.36
N ALA A 48 -20.88 -10.41 -8.25
CA ALA A 48 -21.26 -9.00 -8.24
C ALA A 48 -20.35 -8.15 -9.16
N LEU A 49 -19.04 -8.31 -9.04
CA LEU A 49 -18.09 -7.57 -9.89
C LEU A 49 -18.22 -7.94 -11.36
N ASN A 50 -18.44 -9.23 -11.66
CA ASN A 50 -18.64 -9.69 -13.03
C ASN A 50 -19.96 -9.15 -13.61
N ALA A 51 -21.01 -9.03 -12.78
CA ALA A 51 -22.29 -8.45 -13.17
C ALA A 51 -22.22 -6.94 -13.44
N GLN A 52 -21.41 -6.18 -12.68
CA GLN A 52 -21.21 -4.73 -12.89
C GLN A 52 -20.14 -4.39 -13.95
N GLY A 53 -19.43 -5.38 -14.49
CA GLY A 53 -18.35 -5.15 -15.46
C GLY A 53 -17.02 -4.69 -14.86
N GLY A 54 -16.85 -4.80 -13.54
CA GLY A 54 -15.61 -4.52 -12.84
C GLY A 54 -15.73 -3.49 -11.71
N VAL A 55 -14.62 -2.86 -11.37
CA VAL A 55 -14.51 -1.84 -10.33
C VAL A 55 -14.57 -0.47 -10.98
N TYR A 56 -15.41 0.40 -10.45
CA TYR A 56 -15.56 1.76 -10.96
C TYR A 56 -14.34 2.61 -10.59
N MET A 57 -13.54 3.01 -11.57
CA MET A 57 -12.34 3.84 -11.40
C MET A 57 -12.21 4.79 -12.59
N PHE A 58 -11.92 6.08 -12.38
CA PHE A 58 -11.86 7.10 -13.45
C PHE A 58 -13.13 7.18 -14.31
N ALA A 59 -14.30 7.17 -13.68
CA ALA A 59 -15.58 7.22 -14.38
C ALA A 59 -15.89 6.05 -15.35
N HIS A 60 -15.09 4.99 -15.31
CA HIS A 60 -15.28 3.78 -16.11
C HIS A 60 -15.19 2.53 -15.23
N TYR A 61 -15.87 1.46 -15.65
CA TYR A 61 -15.71 0.15 -15.03
C TYR A 61 -14.48 -0.52 -15.62
N LEU A 62 -13.50 -0.83 -14.76
CA LEU A 62 -12.27 -1.51 -15.13
C LEU A 62 -12.22 -2.90 -14.51
N PRO A 63 -11.64 -3.90 -15.21
CA PRO A 63 -11.42 -5.21 -14.60
C PRO A 63 -10.46 -5.09 -13.40
N ILE A 64 -10.59 -6.01 -12.44
CA ILE A 64 -9.78 -6.04 -11.20
C ILE A 64 -8.27 -5.94 -11.51
N TRP A 65 -7.82 -6.66 -12.54
CA TRP A 65 -6.42 -6.62 -12.99
C TRP A 65 -5.97 -5.23 -13.45
N GLY A 66 -6.84 -4.48 -14.12
CA GLY A 66 -6.55 -3.11 -14.53
C GLY A 66 -6.37 -2.18 -13.33
N VAL A 67 -7.26 -2.28 -12.34
CA VAL A 67 -7.17 -1.50 -11.09
C VAL A 67 -5.89 -1.83 -10.34
N ILE A 68 -5.56 -3.11 -10.18
CA ILE A 68 -4.31 -3.55 -9.52
C ILE A 68 -3.09 -2.93 -10.23
N LEU A 69 -3.06 -2.94 -11.56
CA LEU A 69 -1.92 -2.41 -12.32
C LEU A 69 -1.79 -0.89 -12.14
N ILE A 70 -2.90 -0.16 -12.20
CA ILE A 70 -2.92 1.29 -12.00
C ILE A 70 -2.48 1.64 -10.58
N GLU A 71 -3.10 1.04 -9.56
CA GLU A 71 -2.74 1.27 -8.16
C GLU A 71 -1.28 0.90 -7.89
N PHE A 72 -0.79 -0.19 -8.48
CA PHE A 72 0.62 -0.58 -8.41
C PHE A 72 1.55 0.49 -9.00
N ALA A 73 1.24 1.02 -10.18
CA ALA A 73 2.08 2.03 -10.84
C ALA A 73 2.17 3.32 -9.99
N PHE A 74 1.04 3.79 -9.46
CA PHE A 74 1.02 4.96 -8.57
C PHE A 74 1.71 4.66 -7.23
N ALA A 75 1.54 3.45 -6.67
CA ALA A 75 2.15 3.04 -5.41
C ALA A 75 3.64 2.92 -5.46
N TYR A 76 4.14 2.31 -6.53
CA TYR A 76 5.56 2.20 -6.74
C TYR A 76 6.20 3.57 -6.96
N THR A 77 5.55 4.44 -7.73
CA THR A 77 6.01 5.81 -7.95
C THR A 77 6.07 6.60 -6.64
N LEU A 78 4.97 6.62 -5.86
CA LEU A 78 4.94 7.32 -4.58
C LEU A 78 5.93 6.74 -3.56
N GLU A 79 6.14 5.42 -3.54
CA GLU A 79 7.11 4.79 -2.64
C GLU A 79 8.54 5.25 -2.97
N ILE A 80 8.90 5.36 -4.24
CA ILE A 80 10.24 5.83 -4.64
C ILE A 80 10.42 7.32 -4.36
N PHE A 81 9.44 8.15 -4.74
CA PHE A 81 9.58 9.61 -4.69
C PHE A 81 9.33 10.19 -3.30
N LEU A 82 8.38 9.62 -2.54
CA LEU A 82 7.97 10.16 -1.24
C LEU A 82 8.29 9.19 -0.11
N GLY A 83 7.88 7.92 -0.25
CA GLY A 83 8.02 6.90 0.79
C GLY A 83 9.47 6.75 1.26
N SER A 84 10.39 6.41 0.35
CA SER A 84 11.80 6.14 0.64
C SER A 84 12.56 7.35 1.20
N PRO A 85 12.53 8.56 0.59
CA PRO A 85 13.26 9.71 1.12
C PRO A 85 12.62 10.31 2.38
N ALA A 86 11.29 10.41 2.46
CA ALA A 86 10.63 11.07 3.59
C ALA A 86 10.65 10.21 4.86
N SER A 87 10.43 8.89 4.74
CA SER A 87 10.51 7.98 5.89
C SER A 87 11.92 7.92 6.48
N TYR A 88 12.95 7.91 5.62
CA TYR A 88 14.33 7.92 6.06
C TYR A 88 14.71 9.23 6.75
N HIS A 89 14.22 10.37 6.23
CA HIS A 89 14.43 11.67 6.85
C HIS A 89 13.75 11.76 8.23
N LEU A 90 12.51 11.30 8.36
CA LEU A 90 11.77 11.28 9.63
C LEU A 90 12.41 10.34 10.64
N ALA A 91 12.75 9.11 10.24
CA ALA A 91 13.35 8.14 11.14
C ALA A 91 14.69 8.62 11.71
N ARG A 92 15.50 9.32 10.91
CA ARG A 92 16.77 9.91 11.36
C ARG A 92 16.60 11.09 12.30
N ARG A 93 15.45 11.79 12.25
CA ARG A 93 15.12 12.86 13.20
C ARG A 93 14.69 12.31 14.55
N VAL A 94 14.00 11.17 14.57
CA VAL A 94 13.42 10.59 15.78
C VAL A 94 14.39 9.63 16.47
N PHE A 95 15.19 8.88 15.71
CA PHE A 95 16.11 7.88 16.24
C PHE A 95 17.54 8.15 15.77
N ASP A 96 18.48 8.07 16.71
CA ASP A 96 19.90 8.15 16.40
C ASP A 96 20.38 6.78 15.87
N PRO A 97 20.78 6.68 14.59
CA PRO A 97 21.12 5.39 13.96
C PRO A 97 22.37 4.72 14.56
N ARG A 98 23.12 5.42 15.42
CA ARG A 98 24.31 4.88 16.10
C ARG A 98 24.02 4.25 17.47
N ASN A 99 22.95 4.66 18.14
CA ASN A 99 22.66 4.23 19.52
C ASN A 99 21.41 3.33 19.62
N THR A 100 20.62 3.24 18.56
CA THR A 100 19.33 2.53 18.55
C THR A 100 19.48 1.12 17.98
N ASN A 101 18.79 0.12 18.57
CA ASN A 101 18.73 -1.23 18.04
C ASN A 101 18.22 -1.21 16.57
N PRO A 102 18.91 -1.86 15.61
CA PRO A 102 18.55 -1.83 14.20
C PRO A 102 17.11 -2.25 13.91
N VAL A 103 16.52 -3.12 14.73
CA VAL A 103 15.11 -3.54 14.61
C VAL A 103 14.15 -2.40 14.92
N LEU A 104 14.44 -1.59 15.95
CA LEU A 104 13.60 -0.44 16.33
C LEU A 104 13.67 0.66 15.26
N PHE A 105 14.87 0.91 14.73
CA PHE A 105 15.07 1.88 13.66
C PHE A 105 14.32 1.50 12.38
N GLU A 106 14.35 0.23 11.99
CA GLU A 106 13.58 -0.27 10.84
C GLU A 106 12.07 -0.14 11.05
N THR A 107 11.59 -0.50 12.24
CA THR A 107 10.17 -0.38 12.59
C THR A 107 9.70 1.07 12.52
N ALA A 108 10.54 2.02 12.97
CA ALA A 108 10.27 3.45 12.93
C ALA A 108 10.25 4.03 11.51
N ILE A 109 11.15 3.59 10.62
CA ILE A 109 11.09 3.96 9.20
C ILE A 109 9.74 3.54 8.63
N ILE A 110 9.30 2.32 8.93
CA ILE A 110 8.13 1.76 8.27
C ILE A 110 6.84 2.34 8.82
N SER A 111 6.77 2.59 10.13
CA SER A 111 5.66 3.35 10.70
C SER A 111 5.57 4.75 10.05
N ALA A 112 6.69 5.44 9.88
CA ALA A 112 6.74 6.72 9.18
C ALA A 112 6.30 6.59 7.71
N THR A 113 6.73 5.54 6.99
CA THR A 113 6.31 5.27 5.61
C THR A 113 4.79 5.09 5.54
N VAL A 114 4.20 4.26 6.41
CA VAL A 114 2.73 4.05 6.42
C VAL A 114 1.99 5.34 6.75
N CYS A 115 2.48 6.12 7.73
CA CYS A 115 1.90 7.42 8.09
C CYS A 115 1.93 8.44 6.95
N ILE A 116 2.88 8.37 6.01
CA ILE A 116 2.96 9.27 4.86
C ILE A 116 2.23 8.70 3.65
N MET A 117 2.43 7.41 3.35
CA MET A 117 1.86 6.77 2.18
C MET A 117 0.35 6.60 2.30
N CYS A 118 -0.17 6.23 3.47
CA CYS A 118 -1.61 6.03 3.66
C CYS A 118 -2.42 7.30 3.34
N PRO A 119 -2.09 8.50 3.87
CA PRO A 119 -2.77 9.73 3.48
C PRO A 119 -2.53 10.11 2.02
N ALA A 120 -1.32 9.95 1.48
CA ALA A 120 -1.04 10.27 0.08
C ALA A 120 -1.85 9.37 -0.88
N MET A 121 -1.94 8.08 -0.59
CA MET A 121 -2.70 7.12 -1.39
C MET A 121 -4.19 7.27 -1.25
N SER A 122 -4.66 7.48 -0.03
CA SER A 122 -6.09 7.73 0.19
C SER A 122 -6.52 9.01 -0.52
N LEU A 123 -5.63 10.00 -0.65
CA LEU A 123 -5.91 11.24 -1.38
C LEU A 123 -6.03 10.95 -2.89
N LEU A 124 -5.10 10.18 -3.47
CA LEU A 124 -5.20 9.74 -4.86
C LEU A 124 -6.47 8.92 -5.11
N ALA A 125 -6.79 7.98 -4.22
CA ALA A 125 -8.00 7.19 -4.31
C ALA A 125 -9.25 8.07 -4.27
N THR A 126 -9.33 9.03 -3.35
CA THR A 126 -10.46 9.97 -3.33
C THR A 126 -10.59 10.79 -4.60
N PHE A 127 -9.49 11.06 -5.30
CA PHE A 127 -9.53 11.72 -6.61
C PHE A 127 -10.02 10.77 -7.70
N PHE A 128 -9.56 9.52 -7.72
CA PHE A 128 -9.95 8.51 -8.72
C PHE A 128 -11.39 8.03 -8.59
N TYR A 129 -11.91 7.98 -7.36
CA TYR A 129 -13.27 7.54 -7.04
C TYR A 129 -14.23 8.73 -6.80
N TYR A 130 -13.81 9.98 -7.06
CA TYR A 130 -14.68 11.14 -6.84
C TYR A 130 -15.89 11.10 -7.78
N PRO A 131 -17.14 11.24 -7.26
CA PRO A 131 -18.30 11.39 -8.11
C PRO A 131 -18.30 12.80 -8.71
N TYR A 132 -17.76 12.95 -9.93
CA TYR A 132 -17.71 14.23 -10.66
C TYR A 132 -19.10 14.76 -11.09
N TYR A 133 -20.18 14.03 -10.80
CA TYR A 133 -21.53 14.36 -11.27
C TYR A 133 -22.25 15.44 -10.44
N ASP A 134 -21.85 15.70 -9.19
CA ASP A 134 -22.54 16.63 -8.27
C ASP A 134 -21.82 17.97 -8.01
N GLY A 135 -20.77 18.27 -8.79
CA GLY A 135 -19.96 19.48 -8.64
C GLY A 135 -18.78 19.31 -7.68
N PHE A 136 -17.67 19.98 -7.99
CA PHE A 136 -16.41 19.83 -7.25
C PHE A 136 -16.44 20.62 -5.92
N HIS A 137 -16.77 19.94 -4.83
CA HIS A 137 -16.69 20.48 -3.49
C HIS A 137 -15.45 19.93 -2.77
N VAL A 138 -14.45 20.81 -2.58
CA VAL A 138 -13.20 20.51 -1.87
C VAL A 138 -13.45 20.00 -0.45
N VAL A 139 -14.49 20.51 0.21
CA VAL A 139 -14.86 20.08 1.58
C VAL A 139 -15.31 18.62 1.61
N THR A 140 -16.12 18.18 0.64
CA THR A 140 -16.56 16.78 0.52
C THR A 140 -15.40 15.85 0.18
N LEU A 141 -14.46 16.32 -0.66
CA LEU A 141 -13.24 15.58 -0.97
C LEU A 141 -12.36 15.39 0.28
N LEU A 142 -12.14 16.45 1.06
CA LEU A 142 -11.38 16.37 2.31
C LEU A 142 -12.08 15.50 3.36
N ALA A 143 -13.41 15.55 3.45
CA ALA A 143 -14.18 14.70 4.36
C ALA A 143 -14.07 13.21 3.97
N ASN A 144 -14.22 12.89 2.68
CA ASN A 144 -14.05 11.54 2.17
C ASN A 144 -12.60 11.06 2.36
N TRP A 145 -11.62 11.94 2.14
CA TRP A 145 -10.22 11.63 2.33
C TRP A 145 -9.92 11.30 3.79
N GLY A 146 -10.33 12.17 4.72
CA GLY A 146 -10.15 11.93 6.15
C GLY A 146 -10.82 10.65 6.61
N ARG A 147 -12.05 10.37 6.14
CA ARG A 147 -12.74 9.10 6.39
C ARG A 147 -11.93 7.92 5.87
N LEU A 148 -11.48 7.96 4.62
CA LEU A 148 -10.74 6.88 3.99
C LEU A 148 -9.41 6.60 4.70
N VAL A 149 -8.70 7.66 5.11
CA VAL A 149 -7.49 7.55 5.94
C VAL A 149 -7.80 6.88 7.27
N CYS A 150 -8.82 7.30 8.00
CA CYS A 150 -9.18 6.73 9.30
C CYS A 150 -9.55 5.24 9.21
N PHE A 151 -10.21 4.79 8.14
CA PHE A 151 -10.56 3.38 7.95
C PHE A 151 -9.39 2.53 7.45
N ASN A 152 -8.56 3.06 6.54
CA ASN A 152 -7.49 2.30 5.92
C ASN A 152 -6.20 2.31 6.73
N PHE A 153 -5.93 3.37 7.50
CA PHE A 153 -4.69 3.53 8.26
C PHE A 153 -4.45 2.41 9.29
N PRO A 154 -5.42 2.02 10.15
CA PRO A 154 -5.19 0.96 11.12
C PRO A 154 -4.85 -0.36 10.42
N PHE A 155 -5.64 -0.72 9.39
CA PHE A 155 -5.43 -1.93 8.62
C PHE A 155 -4.07 -1.92 7.91
N ALA A 156 -3.70 -0.81 7.26
CA ALA A 156 -2.39 -0.63 6.63
C ALA A 156 -1.26 -0.83 7.63
N TYR A 157 -1.34 -0.15 8.78
CA TYR A 157 -0.30 -0.14 9.79
C TYR A 157 -0.05 -1.52 10.37
N PHE A 158 -1.10 -2.20 10.82
CA PHE A 158 -0.99 -3.54 11.41
C PHE A 158 -0.54 -4.57 10.37
N THR A 159 -1.12 -4.54 9.16
CA THR A 159 -0.76 -5.49 8.10
C THR A 159 0.69 -5.29 7.65
N GLN A 160 1.14 -4.04 7.53
CA GLN A 160 2.52 -3.73 7.14
C GLN A 160 3.51 -4.24 8.20
N LEU A 161 3.26 -3.99 9.48
CA LEU A 161 4.16 -4.35 10.57
C LEU A 161 4.23 -5.86 10.83
N PHE A 162 3.07 -6.52 10.95
CA PHE A 162 3.00 -7.90 11.43
C PHE A 162 3.09 -8.95 10.33
N PHE A 163 2.69 -8.61 9.10
CA PHE A 163 2.59 -9.61 8.02
C PHE A 163 3.54 -9.28 6.86
N ILE A 164 3.43 -8.09 6.29
CA ILE A 164 4.14 -7.77 5.05
C ILE A 164 5.65 -7.71 5.30
N GLN A 165 6.09 -7.01 6.36
CA GLN A 165 7.51 -6.95 6.71
C GLN A 165 8.18 -8.32 6.91
N PRO A 166 7.69 -9.22 7.79
CA PRO A 166 8.33 -10.53 7.95
C PRO A 166 8.29 -11.35 6.67
N CYS A 167 7.22 -11.25 5.87
CA CYS A 167 7.12 -11.91 4.57
C CYS A 167 8.16 -11.38 3.57
N VAL A 168 8.25 -10.07 3.36
CA VAL A 168 9.21 -9.45 2.45
C VAL A 168 10.64 -9.77 2.89
N ARG A 169 10.94 -9.73 4.19
CA ARG A 169 12.27 -10.11 4.72
C ARG A 169 12.59 -11.57 4.44
N ARG A 170 11.62 -12.48 4.59
CA ARG A 170 11.78 -13.90 4.27
C ARG A 170 12.04 -14.11 2.78
N ILE A 171 11.27 -13.47 1.91
CA ILE A 171 11.44 -13.53 0.45
C ILE A 171 12.82 -12.98 0.05
N PHE A 172 13.18 -11.80 0.55
CA PHE A 172 14.46 -11.16 0.27
C PHE A 172 15.64 -12.02 0.74
N LYS A 173 15.55 -12.62 1.93
CA LYS A 173 16.58 -13.54 2.44
C LYS A 173 16.72 -14.78 1.58
N THR A 174 15.62 -15.32 1.04
CA THR A 174 15.64 -16.47 0.13
C THR A 174 16.25 -16.11 -1.22
N LEU A 175 15.89 -14.95 -1.78
CA LEU A 175 16.36 -14.48 -3.08
C LEU A 175 17.87 -14.16 -3.06
N PHE A 176 18.34 -13.48 -2.02
CA PHE A 176 19.75 -13.12 -1.83
C PHE A 176 20.51 -14.10 -0.93
N ARG A 177 20.01 -15.33 -0.78
CA ARG A 177 20.61 -16.35 0.10
C ARG A 177 22.07 -16.64 -0.28
N LYS A 178 22.38 -16.64 -1.59
CA LYS A 178 23.74 -16.88 -2.11
C LYS A 178 24.69 -15.72 -1.77
N ASP A 179 24.26 -14.47 -1.95
CA ASP A 179 25.04 -13.28 -1.56
C ASP A 179 25.27 -13.17 -0.05
N ILE A 180 24.29 -13.60 0.76
CA ILE A 180 24.41 -13.60 2.23
C ILE A 180 25.31 -14.75 2.70
N ALA A 181 25.24 -15.93 2.06
CA ALA A 181 26.11 -17.06 2.36
C ALA A 181 27.56 -16.80 1.95
N ALA A 182 27.80 -16.17 0.80
CA ALA A 182 29.13 -15.73 0.35
C ALA A 182 29.80 -14.74 1.31
N ARG A 183 29.01 -14.04 2.16
CA ARG A 183 29.52 -13.13 3.20
C ARG A 183 29.91 -13.78 4.52
N LYS A 184 29.48 -15.01 4.80
CA LYS A 184 29.87 -15.73 6.03
C LYS A 184 31.16 -16.54 5.88
N GLY A 185 31.78 -16.50 4.69
CA GLY A 185 32.99 -17.24 4.35
C GLY A 185 34.29 -16.43 4.42
N TRP A 186 34.29 -15.28 5.11
CA TRP A 186 35.49 -14.49 5.45
C TRP A 186 35.44 -14.11 6.92
#